data_AF-V5GE03-F1
#
_entry.id   AF-V5GE03-F1
#
_cell.length_a   1.000
_cell.length_b   1.000
_cell.length_c   1.000
_cell.angle_alpha   90.00
_cell.angle_beta   90.00
_cell.angle_gamma   90.00
#
_symmetry.space_group_name_H-M   'P 1'
#
loop_
_entity.id
_entity.type
_entity.pdbx_description
1 polymer ?
#
loop_
_entity_poly.entity_id
_entity_poly.type
_entity_poly.pdbx_seq_one_letter_code
_entity_poly.pdbx_strand_id
1 'polypeptide(L)'
;MGLSYVQVLCAVFISSRIAEAGILDTLNWARSDKIEVNLPWLPFENETRCYEELGCLNITRSWYHLINRPFNVFPLPRSVINTRFILYTRLNPSEGQLIRANNQSIERSNLDIKKKIKFIIHGFIDTPLSNWVRDMRDELLKSNDLNVIVVDWAGGSLPLYTQATANTRLVGMEIGYLINYLVKNYEVEPRDIHIIGHSLGAHTAGYAGSLVPGL
;
A
#
# COMPACT_ATOMS: atom_id res chain seq x y z
N MET A 1 90.85 5.46 15.02
CA MET A 1 90.52 4.73 16.26
C MET A 1 89.00 4.69 16.40
N GLY A 2 88.41 3.51 16.64
CA GLY A 2 87.01 3.37 17.05
C GLY A 2 86.12 2.55 16.10
N LEU A 3 85.62 1.41 16.60
CA LEU A 3 84.86 0.34 15.94
C LEU A 3 83.33 0.44 16.20
N SER A 4 82.55 -0.31 15.40
CA SER A 4 81.37 -1.14 15.78
C SER A 4 79.93 -0.57 15.87
N TYR A 5 79.10 -1.00 14.90
CA TYR A 5 77.80 -1.72 14.95
C TYR A 5 76.61 -1.38 15.92
N VAL A 6 75.41 -1.42 15.29
CA VAL A 6 74.04 -1.87 15.70
C VAL A 6 72.90 -0.83 15.77
N GLN A 7 71.81 -1.22 15.09
CA GLN A 7 70.51 -0.59 14.76
C GLN A 7 69.59 -0.23 15.94
N VAL A 8 68.67 0.74 15.73
CA VAL A 8 67.24 0.61 16.10
C VAL A 8 66.36 1.34 15.07
N LEU A 9 65.32 0.65 14.59
CA LEU A 9 64.26 1.11 13.67
C LEU A 9 63.29 2.11 14.32
N CYS A 10 62.75 3.06 13.54
CA CYS A 10 61.37 3.53 13.71
C CYS A 10 60.78 4.01 12.37
N ALA A 11 59.60 3.48 12.04
CA ALA A 11 58.90 3.66 10.78
C ALA A 11 58.08 4.98 10.74
N VAL A 12 57.90 5.46 9.50
CA VAL A 12 57.25 6.72 9.12
C VAL A 12 55.74 6.52 8.93
N PHE A 13 54.92 7.49 9.34
CA PHE A 13 53.59 7.72 8.77
C PHE A 13 53.40 9.19 8.41
N ILE A 14 53.29 9.48 7.11
CA ILE A 14 52.92 10.79 6.57
C ILE A 14 51.51 10.67 6.02
N SER A 15 50.58 11.44 6.60
CA SER A 15 49.21 11.61 6.09
C SER A 15 49.22 12.72 5.03
N SER A 16 48.78 12.41 3.81
CA SER A 16 48.45 13.38 2.78
C SER A 16 46.94 13.39 2.54
N ARG A 17 46.24 14.34 3.17
CA ARG A 17 44.93 14.80 2.66
C ARG A 17 45.18 15.94 1.68
N ILE A 18 44.77 15.77 0.44
CA ILE A 18 44.45 16.87 -0.47
C ILE A 18 42.97 16.75 -0.78
N ALA A 19 42.23 17.83 -0.49
CA ALA A 19 40.82 17.97 -0.73
C ALA A 19 40.59 18.42 -2.18
N GLU A 20 39.69 17.76 -2.89
CA GLU A 20 39.07 18.30 -4.10
C GLU A 20 37.56 18.08 -4.01
N ALA A 21 36.83 19.15 -3.70
CA ALA A 21 35.40 19.27 -3.92
C ALA A 21 35.23 20.29 -5.06
N GLY A 22 35.12 19.80 -6.29
CA GLY A 22 34.82 20.62 -7.46
C GLY A 22 33.32 20.75 -7.68
N ILE A 23 32.83 21.99 -7.80
CA ILE A 23 31.50 22.34 -8.30
C ILE A 23 31.59 22.28 -9.83
N LEU A 24 30.79 21.42 -10.47
CA LEU A 24 30.46 21.25 -11.90
C LEU A 24 30.68 19.81 -12.39
N ASP A 25 29.82 18.89 -11.96
CA ASP A 25 29.54 17.63 -12.67
C ASP A 25 28.10 17.70 -13.21
N THR A 26 27.97 17.94 -14.51
CA THR A 26 26.72 18.43 -15.13
C THR A 26 25.63 17.38 -15.36
N LEU A 27 25.81 16.13 -14.90
CA LEU A 27 24.91 15.02 -15.23
C LEU A 27 24.43 14.16 -14.06
N ASN A 28 24.77 14.49 -12.81
CA ASN A 28 24.40 13.69 -11.63
C ASN A 28 23.29 14.29 -10.74
N TRP A 29 22.80 15.51 -11.00
CA TRP A 29 21.78 16.16 -10.16
C TRP A 29 20.41 15.45 -10.19
N ALA A 30 20.11 14.73 -11.27
CA ALA A 30 18.85 13.99 -11.43
C ALA A 30 18.87 12.59 -10.79
N ARG A 31 20.00 12.18 -10.21
CA ARG A 31 20.18 10.86 -9.57
C ARG A 31 20.44 11.04 -8.08
N SER A 32 19.52 11.72 -7.41
CA SER A 32 19.58 11.91 -5.97
C SER A 32 18.29 11.45 -5.32
N ASP A 33 18.25 10.14 -5.03
CA ASP A 33 17.37 9.55 -4.02
C ASP A 33 17.72 10.08 -2.59
N LYS A 34 18.64 11.06 -2.50
CA LYS A 34 19.19 11.63 -1.28
C LYS A 34 19.38 13.15 -1.39
N ILE A 35 18.45 13.89 -2.00
CA ILE A 35 18.34 15.30 -1.64
C ILE A 35 17.72 15.31 -0.25
N GLU A 36 18.57 15.26 0.77
CA GLU A 36 18.15 15.48 2.16
C GLU A 36 17.74 16.95 2.28
N VAL A 37 16.46 17.21 2.02
CA VAL A 37 15.86 18.51 2.27
C VAL A 37 15.69 18.66 3.78
N ASN A 38 16.78 19.00 4.47
CA ASN A 38 16.80 19.19 5.91
C ASN A 38 16.27 20.61 6.22
N LEU A 39 14.98 20.82 5.99
CA LEU A 39 14.28 22.07 6.32
C LEU A 39 13.95 22.06 7.83
N PRO A 40 14.58 22.92 8.64
CA PRO A 40 14.45 22.89 10.10
C PRO A 40 13.03 23.13 10.63
N TRP A 41 12.14 23.66 9.79
CA TRP A 41 10.75 24.00 10.08
C TRP A 41 9.73 22.99 9.54
N LEU A 42 10.17 21.93 8.84
CA LEU A 42 9.29 20.83 8.48
C LEU A 42 9.30 19.78 9.61
N PRO A 43 8.17 19.53 10.30
CA PRO A 43 8.12 18.55 11.37
C PRO A 43 8.20 17.16 10.74
N PHE A 44 9.34 16.50 10.84
CA PHE A 44 9.49 15.09 10.46
C PHE A 44 9.78 14.26 11.70
N GLU A 45 8.88 14.31 12.67
CA GLU A 45 8.79 13.26 13.68
C GLU A 45 8.11 12.05 13.05
N ASN A 46 8.62 10.86 13.37
CA ASN A 46 7.98 9.62 12.96
C ASN A 46 6.67 9.47 13.74
N GLU A 47 5.56 9.91 13.15
CA GLU A 47 4.25 9.70 13.73
C GLU A 47 3.72 8.32 13.34
N THR A 48 3.04 7.69 14.30
CA THR A 48 2.38 6.39 14.14
C THR A 48 0.92 6.53 14.55
N ARG A 49 0.01 6.01 13.72
CA ARG A 49 -1.42 5.89 14.06
C ARG A 49 -1.89 4.46 13.86
N CYS A 50 -2.57 3.93 14.87
CA CYS A 50 -3.08 2.56 14.88
C CYS A 50 -4.59 2.52 14.65
N TYR A 51 -5.05 1.48 13.96
CA TYR A 51 -6.41 1.29 13.49
C TYR A 51 -6.92 -0.08 13.93
N GLU A 52 -7.02 -0.26 15.26
CA GLU A 52 -7.62 -1.45 15.89
C GLU A 52 -7.01 -2.75 15.33
N GLU A 53 -7.85 -3.66 14.79
CA GLU A 53 -7.45 -4.95 14.25
C GLU A 53 -6.60 -4.88 12.98
N LEU A 54 -6.55 -3.73 12.31
CA LEU A 54 -5.78 -3.55 11.08
C LEU A 54 -4.28 -3.34 11.35
N GLY A 55 -3.91 -2.89 12.55
CA GLY A 55 -2.54 -2.54 12.91
C GLY A 55 -2.25 -1.04 12.74
N CYS A 56 -0.97 -0.68 12.53
CA CYS A 56 -0.52 0.71 12.55
C CYS A 56 0.09 1.17 11.24
N LEU A 57 -0.13 2.45 10.92
CA LEU A 57 0.55 3.16 9.83
C LEU A 57 1.52 4.16 10.41
N ASN A 58 2.71 4.19 9.83
CA ASN A 58 3.75 5.14 10.18
C ASN A 58 3.92 6.14 9.04
N ILE A 59 4.12 7.40 9.39
CA ILE A 59 4.55 8.46 8.47
C ILE A 59 6.01 8.73 8.80
N THR A 60 6.88 8.11 8.01
CA THR A 60 8.33 8.27 8.10
C THR A 60 8.85 9.11 6.93
N ARG A 61 10.13 9.47 6.95
CA ARG A 61 10.79 10.12 5.80
C ARG A 61 10.71 9.33 4.50
N SER A 62 10.63 7.99 4.54
CA SER A 62 10.45 7.18 3.31
C SER A 62 9.08 7.40 2.66
N TRP A 63 8.12 7.92 3.44
CA TRP A 63 6.81 8.35 2.97
C TRP A 63 6.80 9.82 2.49
N TYR A 64 7.94 10.48 2.32
CA TYR A 64 8.06 11.83 1.76
C TYR A 64 8.92 11.82 0.50
N HIS A 65 8.53 12.61 -0.51
CA HIS A 65 9.38 12.88 -1.65
C HIS A 65 9.10 14.30 -2.14
N LEU A 66 10.11 15.16 -2.20
CA LEU A 66 9.94 16.60 -2.50
C LEU A 66 9.08 16.85 -3.76
N ILE A 67 9.32 16.09 -4.83
CA ILE A 67 8.61 16.23 -6.10
C ILE A 67 7.35 15.35 -6.17
N ASN A 68 7.49 14.05 -5.92
CA ASN A 68 6.43 13.06 -6.18
C ASN A 68 5.39 12.93 -5.05
N ARG A 69 5.73 13.32 -3.81
CA ARG A 69 4.84 13.25 -2.64
C ARG A 69 5.27 14.26 -1.58
N PRO A 70 5.08 15.57 -1.85
CA PRO A 70 5.51 16.65 -0.97
C PRO A 70 4.70 16.72 0.34
N PHE A 71 3.49 16.17 0.34
CA PHE A 71 2.64 16.11 1.52
C PHE A 71 2.41 14.65 1.90
N ASN A 72 2.78 14.30 3.12
CA ASN A 72 2.58 12.98 3.68
C ASN A 72 1.59 13.10 4.84
N VAL A 73 0.35 12.73 4.58
CA VAL A 73 -0.76 12.86 5.54
C VAL A 73 -1.26 11.48 5.94
N PHE A 74 -1.86 11.39 7.12
CA PHE A 74 -2.54 10.17 7.53
C PHE A 74 -3.83 9.96 6.74
N PRO A 75 -4.26 8.70 6.55
CA PRO A 75 -5.60 8.41 6.10
C PRO A 75 -6.65 9.09 6.98
N LEU A 76 -7.79 9.42 6.37
CA LEU A 76 -8.98 9.83 7.10
C LEU A 76 -9.46 8.70 8.03
N PRO A 77 -10.26 9.02 9.06
CA PRO A 77 -10.83 8.00 9.94
C PRO A 77 -11.62 6.93 9.18
N ARG A 78 -11.62 5.68 9.68
CA ARG A 78 -12.35 4.54 9.09
C ARG A 78 -13.83 4.87 8.83
N SER A 79 -14.47 5.58 9.76
CA SER A 79 -15.87 6.00 9.65
C SER A 79 -16.13 6.99 8.51
N VAL A 80 -15.13 7.76 8.09
CA VAL A 80 -15.23 8.73 6.99
C VAL A 80 -14.96 8.06 5.65
N ILE A 81 -13.93 7.22 5.57
CA ILE A 81 -13.66 6.44 4.34
C ILE A 81 -14.81 5.46 4.07
N ASN A 82 -15.29 4.82 5.15
CA ASN A 82 -16.39 3.87 5.15
C ASN A 82 -16.22 2.79 4.09
N THR A 83 -15.11 2.05 4.15
CA THR A 83 -14.84 0.95 3.21
C THR A 83 -15.90 -0.14 3.36
N ARG A 84 -16.56 -0.51 2.26
CA ARG A 84 -17.58 -1.56 2.21
C ARG A 84 -17.21 -2.61 1.17
N PHE A 85 -17.46 -3.87 1.52
CA PHE A 85 -17.27 -5.02 0.63
C PHE A 85 -18.63 -5.51 0.16
N ILE A 86 -18.88 -5.35 -1.14
CA ILE A 86 -20.17 -5.68 -1.75
C ILE A 86 -19.98 -6.94 -2.58
N LEU A 87 -20.53 -8.05 -2.09
CA LEU A 87 -20.47 -9.36 -2.73
C LEU A 87 -21.55 -9.51 -3.79
N TYR A 88 -21.14 -9.96 -4.97
CA TYR A 88 -22.00 -10.40 -6.06
C TYR A 88 -21.61 -11.81 -6.48
N THR A 89 -22.62 -12.63 -6.72
CA THR A 89 -22.48 -13.99 -7.24
C THR A 89 -23.55 -14.22 -8.31
N ARG A 90 -23.56 -15.38 -8.96
CA ARG A 90 -24.65 -15.76 -9.87
C ARG A 90 -26.02 -15.84 -9.20
N LEU A 91 -26.07 -16.02 -7.87
CA LEU A 91 -27.33 -16.03 -7.10
C LEU A 91 -27.87 -14.62 -6.84
N ASN A 92 -27.01 -13.60 -6.91
CA ASN A 92 -27.37 -12.21 -6.67
C ASN A 92 -26.57 -11.26 -7.59
N PRO A 93 -26.75 -11.36 -8.92
CA PRO A 93 -25.91 -10.62 -9.87
C PRO A 93 -26.17 -9.11 -9.87
N SER A 94 -27.39 -8.69 -9.50
CA SER A 94 -27.81 -7.28 -9.51
C SER A 94 -27.81 -6.65 -8.11
N GLU A 95 -28.21 -7.40 -7.09
CA GLU A 95 -28.32 -6.91 -5.70
C GLU A 95 -27.14 -7.42 -4.86
N GLY A 96 -26.19 -6.53 -4.57
CA GLY A 96 -25.00 -6.86 -3.83
C GLY A 96 -25.26 -7.07 -2.33
N GLN A 97 -24.61 -8.07 -1.74
CA GLN A 97 -24.67 -8.34 -0.30
C GLN A 97 -23.46 -7.72 0.41
N LEU A 98 -23.70 -6.95 1.47
CA LEU A 98 -22.61 -6.43 2.28
C LEU A 98 -21.99 -7.54 3.12
N ILE A 99 -20.69 -7.74 2.96
CA ILE A 99 -19.92 -8.68 3.77
C ILE A 99 -18.90 -7.95 4.65
N ARG A 100 -18.59 -8.55 5.80
CA ARG A 100 -17.59 -8.09 6.77
C ARG A 100 -16.79 -9.29 7.27
N ALA A 101 -15.62 -9.03 7.82
CA ALA A 101 -14.76 -10.04 8.45
C ALA A 101 -15.33 -10.54 9.79
N ASN A 102 -16.50 -11.18 9.75
CA ASN A 102 -17.11 -11.89 10.87
C ASN A 102 -17.98 -13.06 10.36
N ASN A 103 -18.10 -14.14 11.15
CA ASN A 103 -18.77 -15.36 10.72
C ASN A 103 -20.23 -15.10 10.31
N GLN A 104 -20.95 -14.33 11.11
CA GLN A 104 -22.37 -14.03 10.87
C GLN A 104 -22.60 -13.38 9.50
N SER A 105 -21.71 -12.49 9.07
CA SER A 105 -21.81 -11.80 7.80
C SER A 105 -21.45 -12.70 6.62
N ILE A 106 -20.43 -13.56 6.77
CA ILE A 106 -19.99 -14.45 5.69
C ILE A 106 -21.01 -15.59 5.49
N GLU A 107 -21.43 -16.25 6.56
CA GLU A 107 -22.36 -17.41 6.51
C GLU A 107 -23.77 -17.04 6.03
N ARG A 108 -24.20 -15.80 6.23
CA ARG A 108 -25.50 -15.30 5.72
C ARG A 108 -25.44 -14.82 4.27
N SER A 109 -24.25 -14.73 3.69
CA SER A 109 -24.05 -14.29 2.32
C SER A 109 -24.04 -15.48 1.35
N ASN A 110 -24.05 -15.17 0.06
CA ASN A 110 -23.91 -16.16 -1.01
C ASN A 110 -22.44 -16.52 -1.29
N LEU A 111 -21.50 -16.12 -0.43
CA LEU A 111 -20.07 -16.38 -0.65
C LEU A 111 -19.81 -17.88 -0.63
N ASP A 112 -19.30 -18.40 -1.73
CA ASP A 112 -18.92 -19.81 -1.84
C ASP A 112 -17.41 -19.95 -1.78
N ILE A 113 -16.90 -20.46 -0.66
CA ILE A 113 -15.46 -20.60 -0.38
C ILE A 113 -14.74 -21.52 -1.39
N LYS A 114 -15.49 -22.37 -2.11
CA LYS A 114 -14.93 -23.27 -3.12
C LYS A 114 -14.72 -22.60 -4.47
N LYS A 115 -15.20 -21.37 -4.63
CA LYS A 115 -15.11 -20.60 -5.87
C LYS A 115 -14.07 -19.50 -5.75
N LYS A 116 -13.42 -19.20 -6.87
CA LYS A 116 -12.45 -18.09 -6.96
C LYS A 116 -13.09 -16.77 -6.56
N ILE A 117 -12.29 -15.91 -5.95
CA ILE A 117 -12.72 -14.60 -5.46
C ILE A 117 -12.01 -13.52 -6.28
N LYS A 118 -12.79 -12.61 -6.87
CA LYS A 118 -12.26 -11.46 -7.60
C LYS A 118 -12.67 -10.17 -6.91
N PHE A 119 -11.70 -9.39 -6.48
CA PHE A 119 -11.94 -8.05 -5.97
C PHE A 119 -11.89 -7.03 -7.11
N ILE A 120 -12.80 -6.06 -7.11
CA ILE A 120 -12.77 -4.89 -7.98
C ILE A 120 -12.64 -3.65 -7.11
N ILE A 121 -11.57 -2.88 -7.30
CA ILE A 121 -11.28 -1.67 -6.52
C ILE A 121 -11.30 -0.46 -7.45
N HIS A 122 -12.22 0.47 -7.20
CA HIS A 122 -12.33 1.69 -7.98
C HIS A 122 -11.23 2.71 -7.64
N GLY A 123 -11.12 3.77 -8.45
CA GLY A 123 -10.06 4.77 -8.37
C GLY A 123 -10.43 6.08 -7.67
N PHE A 124 -9.63 7.11 -7.97
CA PHE A 124 -9.85 8.49 -7.55
C PHE A 124 -11.11 9.09 -8.16
N ILE A 125 -11.92 9.80 -7.36
CA ILE A 125 -13.22 10.38 -7.76
C ILE A 125 -14.20 9.34 -8.33
N ASP A 126 -13.96 8.07 -8.03
CA ASP A 126 -14.71 6.95 -8.57
C ASP A 126 -15.60 6.35 -7.48
N THR A 127 -16.59 5.54 -7.88
CA THR A 127 -17.54 4.94 -6.94
C THR A 127 -17.85 3.50 -7.37
N PRO A 128 -18.44 2.65 -6.51
CA PRO A 128 -18.91 1.32 -6.91
C PRO A 128 -20.01 1.35 -7.98
N LEU A 129 -20.64 2.51 -8.23
CA LEU A 129 -21.74 2.66 -9.20
C LEU A 129 -21.27 3.04 -10.60
N SER A 130 -19.97 3.29 -10.78
CA SER A 130 -19.41 3.66 -12.07
C SER A 130 -19.61 2.54 -13.09
N ASN A 131 -19.95 2.92 -14.33
CA ASN A 131 -20.30 1.97 -15.38
C ASN A 131 -19.26 0.86 -15.56
N TRP A 132 -17.97 1.21 -15.58
CA TRP A 132 -16.91 0.21 -15.77
C TRP A 132 -16.85 -0.83 -14.62
N VAL A 133 -17.18 -0.45 -13.38
CA VAL A 133 -17.23 -1.38 -12.23
C VAL A 133 -18.38 -2.37 -12.43
N ARG A 134 -19.56 -1.85 -12.79
CA ARG A 134 -20.75 -2.66 -13.06
C ARG A 134 -20.52 -3.60 -14.23
N ASP A 135 -20.04 -3.06 -15.36
CA ASP A 135 -19.86 -3.80 -16.59
C ASP A 135 -18.79 -4.89 -16.39
N MET A 136 -17.68 -4.59 -15.71
CA MET A 136 -16.66 -5.59 -15.35
C MET A 136 -17.22 -6.70 -14.45
N ARG A 137 -17.96 -6.34 -13.38
CA ARG A 137 -18.61 -7.32 -12.50
C ARG A 137 -19.51 -8.25 -13.31
N ASP A 138 -20.35 -7.69 -14.18
CA ASP A 138 -21.31 -8.45 -14.96
C ASP A 138 -20.60 -9.40 -15.93
N GLU A 139 -19.55 -8.96 -16.62
CA GLU A 139 -18.76 -9.81 -17.50
C GLU A 139 -18.00 -10.91 -16.75
N LEU A 140 -17.49 -10.62 -15.55
CA LEU A 140 -16.85 -11.63 -14.70
C LEU A 140 -17.84 -12.74 -14.28
N LEU A 141 -19.06 -12.36 -13.87
CA LEU A 141 -20.11 -13.30 -13.46
C LEU A 141 -20.67 -14.12 -14.64
N LYS A 142 -20.70 -13.54 -15.84
CA LYS A 142 -21.06 -14.25 -17.09
C LYS A 142 -19.97 -15.27 -17.46
N SER A 143 -18.71 -14.85 -17.45
CA SER A 143 -17.57 -15.67 -17.88
C SER A 143 -17.37 -16.90 -17.01
N ASN A 144 -17.47 -16.77 -15.68
CA ASN A 144 -17.17 -17.86 -14.75
C ASN A 144 -18.12 -17.86 -13.56
N ASP A 145 -18.29 -19.00 -12.90
CA ASP A 145 -18.97 -19.07 -11.61
C ASP A 145 -17.97 -18.73 -10.50
N LEU A 146 -18.03 -17.50 -10.01
CA LEU A 146 -17.07 -16.95 -9.05
C LEU A 146 -17.74 -15.97 -8.08
N ASN A 147 -17.02 -15.62 -7.02
CA ASN A 147 -17.39 -14.54 -6.12
C ASN A 147 -16.77 -13.22 -6.63
N VAL A 148 -17.57 -12.20 -6.91
CA VAL A 148 -17.06 -10.84 -7.19
C VAL A 148 -17.31 -9.95 -5.99
N ILE A 149 -16.25 -9.35 -5.45
CA ILE A 149 -16.34 -8.40 -4.33
C ILE A 149 -15.96 -7.02 -4.84
N VAL A 150 -16.94 -6.12 -4.95
CA VAL A 150 -16.67 -4.71 -5.25
C VAL A 150 -16.30 -4.01 -3.95
N VAL A 151 -15.15 -3.35 -3.93
CA VAL A 151 -14.67 -2.55 -2.80
C VAL A 151 -15.11 -1.11 -2.99
N ASP A 152 -16.10 -0.70 -2.21
CA ASP A 152 -16.55 0.68 -2.14
C ASP A 152 -15.76 1.43 -1.08
N TRP A 153 -14.99 2.42 -1.52
CA TRP A 153 -14.27 3.35 -0.67
C TRP A 153 -14.52 4.80 -1.11
N ALA A 154 -15.71 5.08 -1.67
CA ALA A 154 -16.05 6.37 -2.26
C ALA A 154 -15.80 7.54 -1.30
N GLY A 155 -16.10 7.37 0.00
CA GLY A 155 -15.85 8.38 1.04
C GLY A 155 -14.38 8.79 1.20
N GLY A 156 -13.44 7.89 0.89
CA GLY A 156 -12.01 8.16 0.88
C GLY A 156 -11.43 8.56 -0.48
N SER A 157 -12.18 8.37 -1.57
CA SER A 157 -11.69 8.57 -2.94
C SER A 157 -11.98 9.96 -3.54
N LEU A 158 -12.98 10.67 -3.00
CA LEU A 158 -13.45 11.99 -3.44
C LEU A 158 -12.69 13.21 -2.89
N PRO A 159 -12.00 13.16 -1.72
CA PRO A 159 -11.19 14.28 -1.23
C PRO A 159 -10.04 14.67 -2.18
N LEU A 160 -9.22 15.67 -1.78
CA LEU A 160 -8.02 16.05 -2.54
C LEU A 160 -7.11 14.84 -2.83
N TYR A 161 -6.45 14.85 -3.99
CA TYR A 161 -5.65 13.72 -4.48
C TYR A 161 -4.59 13.22 -3.49
N THR A 162 -3.95 14.14 -2.75
CA THR A 162 -2.98 13.83 -1.69
C THR A 162 -3.63 13.02 -0.57
N GLN A 163 -4.82 13.42 -0.12
CA GLN A 163 -5.58 12.71 0.90
C GLN A 163 -6.12 11.38 0.38
N ALA A 164 -6.65 11.34 -0.85
CA ALA A 164 -7.14 10.10 -1.46
C ALA A 164 -6.01 9.07 -1.61
N THR A 165 -4.80 9.52 -1.99
CA THR A 165 -3.60 8.69 -2.04
C THR A 165 -3.23 8.15 -0.66
N ALA A 166 -3.27 8.97 0.39
CA ALA A 166 -3.04 8.50 1.76
C ALA A 166 -4.09 7.45 2.17
N ASN A 167 -5.37 7.68 1.85
CA ASN A 167 -6.49 6.79 2.16
C ASN A 167 -6.32 5.37 1.58
N THR A 168 -5.68 5.23 0.41
CA THR A 168 -5.41 3.90 -0.20
C THR A 168 -4.66 2.95 0.72
N ARG A 169 -3.82 3.46 1.63
CA ARG A 169 -3.08 2.66 2.62
C ARG A 169 -4.05 1.97 3.58
N LEU A 170 -5.00 2.73 4.14
CA LEU A 170 -5.99 2.19 5.08
C LEU A 170 -6.97 1.25 4.37
N VAL A 171 -7.43 1.59 3.17
CA VAL A 171 -8.31 0.69 2.38
C VAL A 171 -7.59 -0.62 2.03
N GLY A 172 -6.30 -0.56 1.70
CA GLY A 172 -5.48 -1.75 1.49
C GLY A 172 -5.39 -2.65 2.72
N MET A 173 -5.24 -2.06 3.92
CA MET A 173 -5.28 -2.79 5.19
C MET A 173 -6.64 -3.45 5.45
N GLU A 174 -7.75 -2.77 5.15
CA GLU A 174 -9.11 -3.34 5.28
C GLU A 174 -9.30 -4.55 4.36
N ILE A 175 -8.85 -4.46 3.10
CA ILE A 175 -8.94 -5.56 2.13
C ILE A 175 -8.06 -6.73 2.61
N GLY A 176 -6.81 -6.45 2.98
CA GLY A 176 -5.89 -7.46 3.51
C GLY A 176 -6.45 -8.15 4.76
N TYR A 177 -7.10 -7.39 5.65
CA TYR A 177 -7.75 -7.94 6.84
C TYR A 177 -8.90 -8.89 6.48
N LEU A 178 -9.80 -8.50 5.57
CA LEU A 178 -10.87 -9.39 5.10
C LEU A 178 -10.32 -10.66 4.44
N ILE A 179 -9.31 -10.54 3.59
CA ILE A 179 -8.70 -11.69 2.93
C ILE A 179 -8.06 -12.63 3.97
N ASN A 180 -7.24 -12.12 4.87
CA ASN A 180 -6.61 -12.92 5.92
C ASN A 180 -7.66 -13.57 6.84
N TYR A 181 -8.79 -12.90 7.06
CA TYR A 181 -9.93 -13.48 7.78
C TYR A 181 -10.53 -14.68 7.04
N LEU A 182 -10.73 -14.59 5.73
CA LEU A 182 -11.22 -15.70 4.91
C LEU A 182 -10.21 -16.86 4.84
N VAL A 183 -8.93 -16.57 4.67
CA VAL A 183 -7.86 -17.58 4.67
C VAL A 183 -7.83 -18.32 5.99
N LYS A 184 -7.89 -17.59 7.12
CA LYS A 184 -7.75 -18.17 8.46
C LYS A 184 -8.98 -18.97 8.91
N ASN A 185 -10.20 -18.48 8.63
CA ASN A 185 -11.43 -19.05 9.21
C ASN A 185 -12.23 -19.90 8.22
N TYR A 186 -11.99 -19.76 6.91
CA TYR A 186 -12.73 -20.43 5.86
C TYR A 186 -11.83 -21.22 4.90
N GLU A 187 -10.53 -21.32 5.21
CA GLU A 187 -9.54 -22.08 4.44
C GLU A 187 -9.48 -21.68 2.95
N VAL A 188 -9.83 -20.42 2.64
CA VAL A 188 -9.68 -19.87 1.29
C VAL A 188 -8.19 -19.81 0.96
N GLU A 189 -7.80 -20.40 -0.16
CA GLU A 189 -6.42 -20.36 -0.59
C GLU A 189 -6.09 -19.00 -1.25
N PRO A 190 -4.99 -18.32 -0.86
CA PRO A 190 -4.61 -17.03 -1.44
C PRO A 190 -4.52 -17.03 -2.98
N ARG A 191 -4.08 -18.15 -3.58
CA ARG A 191 -3.98 -18.32 -5.05
C ARG A 191 -5.32 -18.26 -5.80
N ASP A 192 -6.44 -18.43 -5.11
CA ASP A 192 -7.79 -18.33 -5.68
C ASP A 192 -8.36 -16.92 -5.59
N ILE A 193 -7.61 -15.97 -5.04
CA ILE A 193 -7.97 -14.57 -4.92
C ILE A 193 -7.24 -13.76 -6.00
N HIS A 194 -7.97 -12.90 -6.70
CA HIS A 194 -7.42 -11.95 -7.66
C HIS A 194 -7.95 -10.56 -7.35
N ILE A 195 -7.06 -9.60 -7.13
CA ILE A 195 -7.41 -8.20 -6.89
C ILE A 195 -7.21 -7.37 -8.17
N ILE A 196 -8.31 -6.81 -8.70
CA ILE A 196 -8.31 -5.92 -9.86
C ILE A 196 -8.50 -4.49 -9.35
N GLY A 197 -7.47 -3.65 -9.52
CA GLY A 197 -7.51 -2.25 -9.10
C GLY A 197 -7.32 -1.30 -10.27
N HIS A 198 -8.16 -0.26 -10.36
CA HIS A 198 -8.03 0.80 -11.37
C HIS A 198 -7.53 2.10 -10.71
N SER A 199 -6.57 2.80 -11.36
CA SER A 199 -6.04 4.09 -10.87
C SER A 199 -5.50 3.96 -9.43
N LEU A 200 -5.93 4.80 -8.48
CA LEU A 200 -5.57 4.65 -7.05
C LEU A 200 -5.94 3.27 -6.49
N GLY A 201 -6.97 2.60 -7.03
CA GLY A 201 -7.33 1.24 -6.68
C GLY A 201 -6.23 0.21 -7.00
N ALA A 202 -5.37 0.46 -7.99
CA ALA A 202 -4.22 -0.41 -8.30
C ALA A 202 -3.17 -0.36 -7.17
N HIS A 203 -2.91 0.84 -6.63
CA HIS A 203 -2.03 0.98 -5.47
C HIS A 203 -2.66 0.39 -4.21
N THR A 204 -3.98 0.57 -4.02
CA THR A 204 -4.74 -0.09 -2.96
C THR A 204 -4.61 -1.62 -3.03
N ALA A 205 -4.68 -2.21 -4.23
CA ALA A 205 -4.45 -3.64 -4.45
C ALA A 205 -3.02 -4.04 -4.04
N GLY A 206 -2.01 -3.24 -4.38
CA GLY A 206 -0.63 -3.46 -3.95
C GLY A 206 -0.46 -3.45 -2.44
N TYR A 207 -1.11 -2.52 -1.73
CA TYR A 207 -1.11 -2.51 -0.27
C TYR A 207 -1.75 -3.77 0.31
N ALA A 208 -2.92 -4.17 -0.22
CA ALA A 208 -3.58 -5.39 0.22
C ALA A 208 -2.70 -6.63 -0.01
N GLY A 209 -2.12 -6.78 -1.21
CA GLY A 209 -1.24 -7.89 -1.55
C GLY A 209 0.01 -7.96 -0.67
N SER A 210 0.58 -6.81 -0.27
CA SER A 210 1.73 -6.78 0.65
C SER A 210 1.43 -7.36 2.06
N LEU A 211 0.16 -7.47 2.43
CA LEU A 211 -0.32 -7.98 3.72
C LEU A 211 -0.81 -9.42 3.66
N VAL A 212 -0.89 -10.02 2.47
CA VAL A 212 -1.40 -11.38 2.27
C VAL A 212 -0.36 -12.24 1.55
N PRO A 213 0.36 -13.11 2.28
CA PRO A 213 1.33 -14.01 1.67
C PRO A 213 0.67 -15.00 0.69
N GLY A 214 1.29 -15.18 -0.48
CA GLY A 214 0.88 -16.19 -1.47
C GLY A 214 -0.25 -15.76 -2.43
N LEU A 215 -0.57 -14.47 -2.46
CA LEU A 215 -1.54 -13.87 -3.40
C LEU A 215 -0.94 -13.66 -4.80
#